data_AF-Q388H1-F1
#
_entry.id   AF-Q388H1-F1
#
_cell.length_a   1.000
_cell.length_b   1.000
_cell.length_c   1.000
_cell.angle_alpha   90.00
_cell.angle_beta   90.00
_cell.angle_gamma   90.00
#
_symmetry.space_group_name_H-M   'P 1'
#
loop_
_entity.id
_entity.type
_entity.pdbx_description
1 polymer ?
#
loop_
_entity_poly.entity_id
_entity_poly.type
_entity_poly.pdbx_seq_one_letter_code
_entity_poly.pdbx_strand_id
1 'polypeptide(L)'
;MVIFDDVENSNRVGGNEGGIRPIFVQLTPNAPLPSEEYLRLVALSKAPPPPDSEGSTLHSARNCRERSARVNGRRSPTKTNVRPRPPVTATQKWGDNAMSLINSKEEAVQRHEFALHVRGARYCRLLETMLDSSDLQLEPLHYDPKDPNMGRRPNGTEGNPANSLPPVILPQATQKGCVALFTYLDLITKRVPSMLSKPLRAPLEELVQPWELEFLLYSCMGDDVRNAITHIDEDGTADKRGRAPTNDTRPSYYSTILEKAPRSVDLLLEVALLSDFLLVEPLRQLTCAFIASLALNASSEEELLQLSGLQRPMTEDELEPLYYQFPFLRPDNHAKN
;
A
#
# COMPACT_ATOMS: atom_id res chain seq x y z
N MET A 1 11.92 -4.02 28.66
CA MET A 1 10.90 -4.69 29.50
C MET A 1 9.61 -3.88 29.41
N VAL A 2 8.92 -4.04 28.29
CA VAL A 2 7.50 -3.76 28.13
C VAL A 2 6.95 -5.12 27.75
N ILE A 3 6.18 -5.72 28.65
CA ILE A 3 5.54 -7.01 28.43
C ILE A 3 4.29 -6.67 27.62
N PHE A 4 4.31 -6.97 26.32
CA PHE A 4 3.09 -6.98 25.52
C PHE A 4 2.48 -8.36 25.66
N ASP A 5 1.41 -8.40 26.45
CA ASP A 5 0.56 -9.58 26.59
C ASP A 5 0.00 -10.03 25.23
N ASP A 6 -0.13 -11.34 25.15
CA ASP A 6 -0.60 -12.15 24.03
C ASP A 6 -1.81 -11.57 23.27
N VAL A 7 -1.64 -11.45 21.95
CA VAL A 7 -2.75 -11.39 21.00
C VAL A 7 -3.25 -12.82 20.79
N GLU A 8 -3.98 -13.33 21.78
CA GLU A 8 -4.81 -14.54 21.63
C GLU A 8 -6.10 -14.21 20.87
N ASN A 9 -6.07 -14.49 19.58
CA ASN A 9 -7.10 -15.17 18.80
C ASN A 9 -8.55 -15.14 19.36
N SER A 10 -9.22 -13.98 19.31
CA SER A 10 -10.62 -13.84 19.70
C SER A 10 -11.56 -13.95 18.49
N ASN A 11 -11.83 -15.18 18.07
CA ASN A 11 -12.93 -15.56 17.19
C ASN A 11 -14.06 -16.27 17.96
N ARG A 12 -14.36 -15.82 19.19
CA ARG A 12 -15.50 -16.31 19.98
C ARG A 12 -16.64 -15.29 19.99
N VAL A 13 -17.64 -15.59 19.18
CA VAL A 13 -18.98 -14.99 19.20
C VAL A 13 -19.64 -15.35 20.54
N GLY A 14 -19.59 -14.43 21.51
CA GLY A 14 -20.26 -14.53 22.80
C GLY A 14 -20.86 -13.17 23.16
N GLY A 15 -22.19 -13.11 23.31
CA GLY A 15 -22.96 -11.88 23.47
C GLY A 15 -22.53 -11.05 24.68
N ASN A 16 -22.01 -9.85 24.41
CA ASN A 16 -21.86 -8.77 25.37
C ASN A 16 -22.17 -7.47 24.63
N GLU A 17 -23.27 -6.81 25.00
CA GLU A 17 -23.85 -5.62 24.34
C GLU A 17 -23.01 -4.32 24.49
N GLY A 18 -21.69 -4.42 24.63
CA GLY A 18 -20.80 -3.26 24.73
C GLY A 18 -19.42 -3.45 24.09
N GLY A 19 -19.20 -4.54 23.34
CA GLY A 19 -17.93 -4.78 22.66
C GLY A 19 -17.73 -3.81 21.50
N ILE A 20 -16.59 -3.10 21.48
CA ILE A 20 -16.16 -2.33 20.31
C ILE A 20 -16.04 -3.29 19.12
N ARG A 21 -16.83 -3.05 18.06
CA ARG A 21 -16.78 -3.86 16.83
C ARG A 21 -15.37 -3.82 16.21
N PRO A 22 -14.88 -4.94 15.67
CA PRO A 22 -13.56 -4.97 15.02
C PRO A 22 -13.55 -3.99 13.84
N ILE A 23 -12.40 -3.36 13.59
CA ILE A 23 -12.26 -2.44 12.46
C ILE A 23 -12.45 -3.17 11.13
N PHE A 24 -12.04 -4.43 11.02
CA PHE A 24 -12.26 -5.23 9.83
C PHE A 24 -12.55 -6.69 10.15
N VAL A 25 -13.22 -7.37 9.23
CA VAL A 25 -13.47 -8.81 9.25
C VAL A 25 -13.15 -9.38 7.88
N GLN A 26 -12.37 -10.45 7.82
CA GLN A 26 -12.17 -11.18 6.57
C GLN A 26 -13.44 -11.99 6.23
N LEU A 27 -13.88 -11.91 4.99
CA LEU A 27 -15.08 -12.58 4.51
C LEU A 27 -14.71 -13.74 3.59
N THR A 28 -15.54 -14.79 3.61
CA THR A 28 -15.56 -15.72 2.48
C THR A 28 -16.23 -15.04 1.27
N PRO A 29 -15.91 -15.44 0.02
CA PRO A 29 -16.48 -14.81 -1.16
C PRO A 29 -18.02 -14.79 -1.12
N ASN A 30 -18.61 -13.61 -1.33
CA ASN A 30 -20.06 -13.37 -1.30
C ASN A 30 -20.74 -13.59 0.07
N ALA A 31 -20.01 -13.77 1.18
CA ALA A 31 -20.62 -13.81 2.51
C ALA A 31 -21.32 -12.49 2.82
N PRO A 32 -22.47 -12.48 3.55
CA PRO A 32 -23.14 -11.23 3.93
C PRO A 32 -22.24 -10.35 4.81
N LEU A 33 -22.46 -9.03 4.78
CA LEU A 33 -21.77 -8.11 5.68
C LEU A 33 -22.22 -8.36 7.13
N PRO A 34 -21.33 -8.21 8.14
CA PRO A 34 -21.70 -8.44 9.54
C PRO A 34 -22.80 -7.50 10.05
N SER A 35 -22.86 -6.27 9.53
CA SER A 35 -23.88 -5.26 9.82
C SER A 35 -23.81 -4.14 8.77
N GLU A 36 -24.78 -3.23 8.84
CA GLU A 36 -24.87 -2.03 7.99
C GLU A 36 -23.71 -1.05 8.15
N GLU A 37 -22.97 -1.14 9.27
CA GLU A 37 -21.83 -0.29 9.57
C GLU A 37 -20.53 -0.77 8.92
N TYR A 38 -20.60 -1.69 7.95
CA TYR A 38 -19.44 -2.20 7.22
C TYR A 38 -19.55 -1.94 5.73
N LEU A 39 -18.41 -1.65 5.12
CA LEU A 39 -18.22 -1.59 3.68
C LEU A 39 -17.54 -2.85 3.18
N ARG A 40 -17.94 -3.35 2.01
CA ARG A 40 -17.23 -4.45 1.35
C ARG A 40 -16.03 -3.92 0.57
N LEU A 41 -14.84 -4.44 0.87
CA LEU A 41 -13.65 -4.29 0.06
C LEU A 41 -13.27 -5.62 -0.57
N VAL A 42 -12.85 -5.58 -1.83
CA VAL A 42 -12.45 -6.75 -2.61
C VAL A 42 -11.03 -6.52 -3.13
N ALA A 43 -10.07 -7.23 -2.55
CA ALA A 43 -8.69 -7.21 -3.00
C ALA A 43 -8.46 -8.26 -4.08
N LEU A 44 -7.80 -7.86 -5.16
CA LEU A 44 -7.49 -8.71 -6.30
C LEU A 44 -5.96 -8.84 -6.43
N SER A 45 -5.43 -10.04 -6.25
CA SER A 45 -4.01 -10.34 -6.43
C SER A 45 -3.80 -11.36 -7.54
N LYS A 46 -2.60 -11.39 -8.14
CA LYS A 46 -2.21 -12.49 -9.03
C LYS A 46 -2.05 -13.77 -8.20
N ALA A 47 -2.48 -14.91 -8.72
CA ALA A 47 -2.12 -16.19 -8.12
C ALA A 47 -0.59 -16.34 -8.12
N PRO A 48 -0.01 -16.92 -7.07
CA PRO A 48 1.39 -17.30 -7.10
C PRO A 48 1.60 -18.25 -8.28
N PRO A 49 2.75 -18.15 -8.97
CA PRO A 49 3.07 -19.09 -10.03
C PRO A 49 3.01 -20.52 -9.47
N PRO A 50 2.50 -21.51 -10.23
CA PRO A 50 2.44 -22.89 -9.76
C PRO A 50 3.84 -23.35 -9.37
N PRO A 51 3.98 -24.16 -8.30
CA PRO A 51 5.28 -24.56 -7.75
C PRO A 51 6.19 -25.24 -8.79
N ASP A 52 5.61 -25.80 -9.86
CA ASP A 52 6.36 -26.50 -10.92
C ASP A 52 6.91 -25.57 -12.02
N SER A 53 6.78 -24.24 -11.87
CA SER A 53 7.23 -23.26 -12.88
C SER A 53 8.63 -22.67 -12.64
N GLU A 54 9.46 -23.32 -11.80
CA GLU A 54 10.85 -22.93 -11.47
C GLU A 54 11.84 -22.91 -12.66
N GLY A 55 11.39 -22.94 -13.92
CA GLY A 55 12.24 -23.17 -15.09
C GLY A 55 12.27 -22.11 -16.20
N SER A 56 11.61 -20.95 -16.08
CA SER A 56 11.52 -20.02 -17.23
C SER A 56 11.55 -18.53 -16.92
N THR A 57 12.47 -18.07 -16.06
CA THR A 57 13.04 -16.72 -16.22
C THR A 57 14.19 -16.82 -17.22
N LEU A 58 13.81 -16.73 -18.49
CA LEU A 58 14.70 -16.55 -19.63
C LEU A 58 15.76 -15.48 -19.30
N HIS A 59 17.00 -15.95 -19.16
CA HIS A 59 18.21 -15.20 -19.43
C HIS A 59 18.12 -14.58 -20.84
N SER A 60 17.61 -13.35 -20.95
CA SER A 60 17.81 -12.54 -22.14
C SER A 60 19.17 -11.82 -22.05
N ALA A 61 20.24 -12.60 -21.91
CA ALA A 61 21.60 -12.15 -22.21
C ALA A 61 21.82 -12.30 -23.72
N ARG A 62 21.29 -11.34 -24.50
CA ARG A 62 21.63 -11.24 -25.92
C ARG A 62 22.89 -10.41 -26.06
N ASN A 63 23.98 -11.12 -26.40
CA ASN A 63 25.20 -10.62 -27.02
C ASN A 63 24.92 -9.46 -27.99
N CYS A 64 25.33 -8.24 -27.64
CA CYS A 64 25.57 -7.18 -28.60
C CYS A 64 27.08 -6.89 -28.64
N ARG A 65 27.69 -7.46 -29.68
CA ARG A 65 29.08 -7.29 -30.09
C ARG A 65 29.39 -5.83 -30.43
N GLU A 66 30.59 -5.43 -30.02
CA GLU A 66 31.33 -4.24 -30.43
C GLU A 66 31.19 -3.90 -31.93
N ARG A 67 30.91 -2.64 -32.24
CA ARG A 67 31.52 -1.95 -33.38
C ARG A 67 31.57 -0.44 -33.15
N SER A 68 32.80 0.01 -32.93
CA SER A 68 33.22 1.41 -32.90
C SER A 68 33.22 1.99 -34.32
N ALA A 69 32.58 3.14 -34.54
CA ALA A 69 32.92 4.07 -35.62
C ALA A 69 32.36 5.48 -35.35
N ARG A 70 33.28 6.44 -35.26
CA ARG A 70 33.09 7.88 -35.14
C ARG A 70 32.35 8.46 -36.35
N VAL A 71 31.37 9.36 -36.16
CA VAL A 71 31.06 10.46 -37.09
C VAL A 71 30.56 11.69 -36.31
N ASN A 72 31.29 12.80 -36.44
CA ASN A 72 30.90 14.14 -36.01
C ASN A 72 29.92 14.76 -37.02
N GLY A 73 28.84 15.42 -36.56
CA GLY A 73 27.84 16.04 -37.44
C GLY A 73 26.97 17.12 -36.79
N ARG A 74 27.50 18.34 -36.78
CA ARG A 74 26.95 19.67 -36.46
C ARG A 74 25.52 19.98 -37.01
N ARG A 75 24.71 20.72 -36.21
CA ARG A 75 23.70 21.80 -36.53
C ARG A 75 22.36 21.59 -35.78
N SER A 76 22.07 22.36 -34.71
CA SER A 76 21.37 23.67 -34.65
C SER A 76 19.83 23.56 -34.47
N PRO A 77 19.18 24.50 -33.74
CA PRO A 77 17.99 24.20 -32.93
C PRO A 77 16.66 24.68 -33.54
N THR A 78 15.57 23.98 -33.24
CA THR A 78 14.19 24.40 -33.53
C THR A 78 13.35 24.55 -32.27
N LYS A 79 12.72 25.73 -32.16
CA LYS A 79 11.77 26.16 -31.13
C LYS A 79 10.48 25.34 -31.20
N THR A 80 9.95 24.92 -30.05
CA THR A 80 8.54 24.49 -29.94
C THR A 80 7.88 25.08 -28.71
N ASN A 81 6.71 25.68 -28.95
CA ASN A 81 5.82 26.35 -28.00
C ASN A 81 5.32 25.42 -26.88
N VAL A 82 5.40 25.88 -25.65
CA VAL A 82 4.68 25.31 -24.49
C VAL A 82 3.26 25.87 -24.49
N ARG A 83 2.26 24.99 -24.63
CA ARG A 83 0.84 25.32 -24.50
C ARG A 83 0.37 24.93 -23.09
N PRO A 84 -0.42 25.76 -22.37
CA PRO A 84 -0.93 25.42 -21.04
C PRO A 84 -1.93 24.26 -21.12
N ARG A 85 -1.78 23.28 -20.22
CA ARG A 85 -2.72 22.16 -20.04
C ARG A 85 -3.94 22.66 -19.23
N PRO A 86 -5.19 22.43 -19.67
CA PRO A 86 -6.39 22.78 -18.89
C PRO A 86 -6.56 21.84 -17.68
N PRO A 87 -7.29 22.26 -16.63
CA PRO A 87 -7.49 21.50 -15.41
C PRO A 87 -8.27 20.21 -15.68
N VAL A 88 -7.77 19.10 -15.11
CA VAL A 88 -8.39 17.78 -15.18
C VAL A 88 -9.59 17.74 -14.23
N THR A 89 -10.80 17.82 -14.77
CA THR A 89 -12.02 17.36 -14.08
C THR A 89 -12.12 15.85 -14.26
N ALA A 90 -11.59 15.09 -13.30
CA ALA A 90 -11.71 13.63 -13.28
C ALA A 90 -12.95 13.20 -12.50
N THR A 91 -14.13 13.30 -13.11
CA THR A 91 -15.24 12.38 -12.82
C THR A 91 -15.00 11.11 -13.62
N GLN A 92 -14.03 10.31 -13.17
CA GLN A 92 -13.66 9.07 -13.83
C GLN A 92 -14.71 8.01 -13.48
N LYS A 93 -15.50 7.59 -14.49
CA LYS A 93 -16.37 6.41 -14.42
C LYS A 93 -15.54 5.17 -14.09
N TRP A 94 -15.46 4.80 -12.82
CA TRP A 94 -14.71 3.62 -12.35
C TRP A 94 -15.53 2.31 -12.38
N GLY A 95 -16.83 2.36 -12.70
CA GLY A 95 -17.72 1.19 -12.61
C GLY A 95 -17.56 0.13 -13.70
N ASP A 96 -17.30 0.51 -14.95
CA ASP A 96 -17.55 -0.42 -16.07
C ASP A 96 -16.34 -1.31 -16.42
N ASN A 97 -15.10 -0.92 -16.08
CA ASN A 97 -13.91 -1.69 -16.45
C ASN A 97 -13.50 -2.76 -15.43
N ALA A 98 -13.86 -2.60 -14.15
CA ALA A 98 -13.45 -3.52 -13.08
C ALA A 98 -14.12 -4.91 -13.21
N MET A 99 -15.36 -4.95 -13.72
CA MET A 99 -16.04 -6.22 -14.00
C MET A 99 -15.45 -6.98 -15.21
N SER A 100 -14.77 -6.29 -16.14
CA SER A 100 -14.14 -6.95 -17.29
C SER A 100 -12.87 -7.72 -16.92
N LEU A 101 -12.12 -7.25 -15.90
CA LEU A 101 -10.92 -7.90 -15.38
C LEU A 101 -11.20 -9.27 -14.73
N ILE A 102 -12.43 -9.50 -14.26
CA ILE A 102 -12.85 -10.77 -13.67
C ILE A 102 -13.08 -11.84 -14.78
N ASN A 103 -13.29 -11.41 -16.03
CA ASN A 103 -13.63 -12.29 -17.16
C ASN A 103 -12.49 -12.51 -18.17
N SER A 104 -11.30 -11.92 -17.98
CA SER A 104 -10.14 -12.15 -18.86
C SER A 104 -9.42 -13.46 -18.51
N LYS A 105 -9.27 -14.33 -19.50
CA LYS A 105 -8.99 -15.77 -19.41
C LYS A 105 -7.51 -16.16 -19.20
N GLU A 106 -6.64 -15.33 -18.61
CA GLU A 106 -5.18 -15.56 -18.76
C GLU A 106 -4.26 -15.47 -17.53
N GLU A 107 -4.71 -15.07 -16.34
CA GLU A 107 -3.95 -15.31 -15.09
C GLU A 107 -4.97 -15.57 -13.98
N ALA A 108 -4.78 -16.60 -13.16
CA ALA A 108 -5.71 -16.89 -12.07
C ALA A 108 -5.67 -15.72 -11.06
N VAL A 109 -6.68 -14.85 -11.10
CA VAL A 109 -6.80 -13.76 -10.13
C VAL A 109 -7.34 -14.33 -8.83
N GLN A 110 -6.63 -14.14 -7.73
CA GLN A 110 -7.09 -14.45 -6.39
C GLN A 110 -7.94 -13.28 -5.86
N ARG A 111 -9.09 -13.61 -5.31
CA ARG A 111 -10.06 -12.65 -4.76
C ARG A 111 -10.16 -12.81 -3.26
N HIS A 112 -9.86 -11.73 -2.53
CA HIS A 112 -9.96 -11.66 -1.08
C HIS A 112 -11.00 -10.62 -0.69
N GLU A 113 -11.96 -10.97 0.16
CA GLU A 113 -13.03 -10.06 0.56
C GLU A 113 -12.90 -9.67 2.03
N PHE A 114 -13.20 -8.41 2.32
CA PHE A 114 -13.13 -7.83 3.65
C PHE A 114 -14.38 -6.99 3.91
N ALA A 115 -14.86 -7.02 5.14
CA ALA A 115 -15.77 -6.03 5.68
C ALA A 115 -14.94 -5.01 6.48
N LEU A 116 -14.91 -3.75 6.08
CA LEU A 116 -14.27 -2.66 6.84
C LEU A 116 -15.34 -1.80 7.51
N HIS A 117 -15.24 -1.64 8.82
CA HIS A 117 -16.16 -0.83 9.59
C HIS A 117 -16.08 0.65 9.17
N VAL A 118 -17.22 1.36 9.13
CA VAL A 118 -17.30 2.78 8.73
C VAL A 118 -16.32 3.66 9.51
N ARG A 119 -16.11 3.37 10.80
CA ARG A 119 -15.08 4.00 11.65
C ARG A 119 -13.67 3.90 11.06
N GLY A 120 -13.28 2.74 10.56
CA GLY A 120 -11.99 2.54 9.89
C GLY A 120 -11.97 3.22 8.53
N ALA A 121 -13.05 3.08 7.76
CA ALA A 121 -13.18 3.67 6.44
C ALA A 121 -13.06 5.20 6.42
N ARG A 122 -13.51 5.90 7.48
CA ARG A 122 -13.37 7.36 7.60
C ARG A 122 -11.92 7.85 7.75
N TYR A 123 -10.96 6.98 8.02
CA TYR A 123 -9.53 7.33 7.96
C TYR A 123 -8.95 7.25 6.53
N CYS A 124 -9.72 6.70 5.58
CA CYS A 124 -9.38 6.64 4.17
C CYS A 124 -10.17 7.74 3.45
N ARG A 125 -9.51 8.82 3.01
CA ARG A 125 -10.21 9.97 2.40
C ARG A 125 -11.05 9.59 1.18
N LEU A 126 -10.61 8.57 0.42
CA LEU A 126 -11.39 8.04 -0.70
C LEU A 126 -12.72 7.43 -0.23
N LEU A 127 -12.69 6.60 0.82
CA LEU A 127 -13.87 5.92 1.35
C LEU A 127 -14.77 6.88 2.13
N GLU A 128 -14.20 7.84 2.84
CA GLU A 128 -14.93 8.92 3.51
C GLU A 128 -15.80 9.67 2.50
N THR A 129 -15.24 10.05 1.35
CA THR A 129 -16.00 10.73 0.28
C THR A 129 -17.15 9.87 -0.25
N MET A 130 -16.95 8.55 -0.36
CA MET A 130 -17.99 7.61 -0.78
C MET A 130 -19.11 7.48 0.26
N LEU A 131 -18.75 7.43 1.54
CA LEU A 131 -19.69 7.38 2.66
C LEU A 131 -20.53 8.67 2.71
N ASP A 132 -19.88 9.83 2.70
CA ASP A 132 -20.57 11.13 2.76
C ASP A 132 -21.51 11.32 1.56
N SER A 133 -21.12 10.85 0.36
CA SER A 133 -21.98 10.88 -0.83
C SER A 133 -23.22 10.00 -0.69
N SER A 134 -23.14 8.93 0.09
CA SER A 134 -24.24 8.00 0.33
C SER A 134 -25.18 8.52 1.40
N ASP A 135 -24.63 9.13 2.45
CA ASP A 135 -25.39 9.80 3.50
C ASP A 135 -26.27 10.93 2.91
N LEU A 136 -25.75 11.69 1.93
CA LEU A 136 -26.50 12.73 1.22
C LEU A 136 -27.63 12.20 0.33
N GLN A 137 -27.54 10.96 -0.17
CA GLN A 137 -28.60 10.33 -0.97
C GLN A 137 -29.73 9.76 -0.10
N LEU A 138 -29.50 9.63 1.21
CA LEU A 138 -30.48 9.11 2.17
C LEU A 138 -31.39 10.20 2.78
N GLU A 139 -31.17 11.47 2.44
CA GLU A 139 -32.03 12.61 2.84
C GLU A 139 -33.28 12.75 1.94
N PRO A 140 -34.42 13.21 2.48
CA PRO A 140 -35.54 12.34 2.78
C PRO A 140 -36.51 12.16 1.62
N LEU A 141 -37.04 10.93 1.49
CA LEU A 141 -38.31 10.63 0.83
C LEU A 141 -39.29 11.78 1.04
N HIS A 142 -39.59 12.45 -0.07
CA HIS A 142 -40.52 13.56 -0.26
C HIS A 142 -41.65 13.51 0.79
N TYR A 143 -41.51 14.28 1.87
CA TYR A 143 -42.60 14.52 2.80
C TYR A 143 -43.57 15.45 2.07
N ASP A 144 -44.60 14.91 1.43
CA ASP A 144 -45.72 15.71 0.96
C ASP A 144 -46.70 15.89 2.14
N PRO A 145 -46.76 17.08 2.77
CA PRO A 145 -47.65 17.32 3.90
C PRO A 145 -49.14 17.32 3.51
N LYS A 146 -49.50 17.10 2.23
CA LYS A 146 -50.89 17.17 1.74
C LYS A 146 -51.58 15.84 1.51
N ASP A 147 -50.96 14.70 1.82
CA ASP A 147 -51.59 13.38 1.64
C ASP A 147 -51.97 12.73 2.98
N PRO A 148 -53.19 12.98 3.52
CA PRO A 148 -53.67 12.36 4.75
C PRO A 148 -53.97 10.85 4.61
N ASN A 149 -53.69 10.23 3.46
CA ASN A 149 -54.01 8.83 3.17
C ASN A 149 -52.80 7.90 3.00
N MET A 150 -51.57 8.35 3.28
CA MET A 150 -50.38 7.47 3.29
C MET A 150 -50.27 6.67 4.60
N GLY A 151 -51.30 5.88 4.91
CA GLY A 151 -51.34 4.89 6.00
C GLY A 151 -51.04 3.45 5.55
N ARG A 152 -50.61 3.23 4.31
CA ARG A 152 -50.19 1.90 3.82
C ARG A 152 -48.88 2.04 3.06
N ARG A 153 -47.76 1.83 3.76
CA ARG A 153 -46.51 1.45 3.10
C ARG A 153 -46.83 0.22 2.23
N PRO A 154 -46.60 0.25 0.91
CA PRO A 154 -46.53 -1.00 0.17
C PRO A 154 -45.41 -1.81 0.81
N ASN A 155 -45.64 -3.12 1.00
CA ASN A 155 -44.61 -4.12 1.33
C ASN A 155 -43.59 -4.19 0.18
N GLY A 156 -42.89 -3.09 -0.08
CA GLY A 156 -41.72 -3.02 -0.92
C GLY A 156 -40.59 -3.62 -0.11
N THR A 157 -40.17 -4.80 -0.53
CA THR A 157 -38.97 -5.53 -0.12
C THR A 157 -37.93 -4.57 0.46
N GLU A 158 -37.74 -4.63 1.78
CA GLU A 158 -36.79 -3.82 2.55
C GLU A 158 -35.37 -4.04 2.01
N GLY A 159 -35.02 -3.26 0.98
CA GLY A 159 -33.65 -3.14 0.50
C GLY A 159 -32.89 -2.31 1.52
N ASN A 160 -32.16 -3.00 2.39
CA ASN A 160 -31.41 -2.37 3.47
C ASN A 160 -30.46 -1.29 2.89
N PRO A 161 -30.58 -0.01 3.27
CA PRO A 161 -29.87 1.08 2.59
C PRO A 161 -28.34 0.94 2.70
N ALA A 162 -27.79 0.30 3.72
CA ALA A 162 -26.36 0.03 3.78
C ALA A 162 -25.88 -1.06 2.81
N ASN A 163 -26.77 -1.92 2.28
CA ASN A 163 -26.44 -2.81 1.17
C ASN A 163 -26.39 -2.08 -0.19
N SER A 164 -26.61 -0.76 -0.23
CA SER A 164 -26.61 0.01 -1.48
C SER A 164 -25.21 0.39 -1.97
N LEU A 165 -24.21 0.42 -1.09
CA LEU A 165 -22.87 0.82 -1.47
C LEU A 165 -22.17 -0.26 -2.31
N PRO A 166 -21.69 0.06 -3.52
CA PRO A 166 -20.97 -0.90 -4.33
C PRO A 166 -19.66 -1.32 -3.64
N PRO A 167 -19.23 -2.59 -3.79
CA PRO A 167 -17.95 -3.03 -3.24
C PRO A 167 -16.79 -2.21 -3.80
N VAL A 168 -15.83 -1.85 -2.93
CA VAL A 168 -14.62 -1.15 -3.34
C VAL A 168 -13.57 -2.16 -3.79
N ILE A 169 -13.14 -2.06 -5.04
CA ILE A 169 -12.13 -2.95 -5.62
C ILE A 169 -10.74 -2.38 -5.36
N LEU A 170 -9.87 -3.18 -4.74
CA LEU A 170 -8.45 -2.88 -4.54
C LEU A 170 -7.63 -3.70 -5.56
N PRO A 171 -7.22 -3.11 -6.69
CA PRO A 171 -6.45 -3.82 -7.69
C PRO A 171 -5.02 -4.08 -7.19
N GLN A 172 -4.46 -5.24 -7.55
CA GLN A 172 -3.08 -5.62 -7.21
C GLN A 172 -2.81 -5.66 -5.70
N ALA A 173 -3.83 -5.98 -4.91
CA ALA A 173 -3.76 -6.05 -3.46
C ALA A 173 -3.85 -7.50 -3.00
N THR A 174 -2.84 -7.94 -2.24
CA THR A 174 -2.82 -9.24 -1.58
C THR A 174 -3.62 -9.19 -0.27
N GLN A 175 -4.01 -10.37 0.21
CA GLN A 175 -4.62 -10.50 1.53
C GLN A 175 -3.74 -9.91 2.62
N LYS A 176 -2.41 -10.13 2.56
CA LYS A 176 -1.45 -9.67 3.57
C LYS A 176 -1.36 -8.14 3.60
N GLY A 177 -1.25 -7.49 2.43
CA GLY A 177 -1.21 -6.01 2.36
C GLY A 177 -2.48 -5.36 2.91
N CYS A 178 -3.66 -5.91 2.58
CA CYS A 178 -4.93 -5.45 3.15
C CYS A 178 -5.00 -5.64 4.67
N VAL A 179 -4.56 -6.79 5.19
CA VAL A 179 -4.53 -7.04 6.64
C VAL A 179 -3.58 -6.08 7.36
N ALA A 180 -2.40 -5.81 6.79
CA ALA A 180 -1.44 -4.85 7.34
C ALA A 180 -2.05 -3.43 7.38
N LEU A 181 -2.64 -2.99 6.27
CA LEU A 181 -3.35 -1.71 6.18
C LEU A 181 -4.47 -1.61 7.24
N PHE A 182 -5.36 -2.60 7.33
CA PHE A 182 -6.49 -2.52 8.26
C PHE A 182 -6.07 -2.66 9.73
N THR A 183 -4.98 -3.39 10.00
CA THR A 183 -4.32 -3.39 11.31
C THR A 183 -3.82 -1.99 11.66
N TYR A 184 -3.20 -1.26 10.72
CA TYR A 184 -2.82 0.14 10.94
C TYR A 184 -4.04 1.02 11.26
N LEU A 185 -5.14 0.86 10.52
CA LEU A 185 -6.37 1.60 10.78
C LEU A 185 -6.92 1.32 12.18
N ASP A 186 -6.82 0.09 12.68
CA ASP A 186 -7.18 -0.22 14.07
C ASP A 186 -6.23 0.44 15.08
N LEU A 187 -4.92 0.44 14.82
CA LEU A 187 -3.95 1.10 15.69
C LEU A 187 -4.21 2.60 15.82
N ILE A 188 -4.48 3.30 14.72
CA ILE A 188 -4.71 4.76 14.75
C ILE A 188 -6.06 5.15 15.38
N THR A 189 -6.97 4.19 15.59
CA THR A 189 -8.17 4.45 16.40
C THR A 189 -7.86 4.55 17.90
N LYS A 190 -6.68 4.08 18.32
CA LYS A 190 -6.23 4.00 19.73
C LYS A 190 -4.96 4.82 19.98
N ARG A 191 -4.25 5.21 18.92
CA ARG A 191 -2.93 5.86 18.96
C ARG A 191 -2.90 7.04 18.00
N VAL A 192 -2.11 8.05 18.31
CA VAL A 192 -1.92 9.23 17.45
C VAL A 192 -0.69 8.99 16.57
N PRO A 193 -0.81 9.02 15.23
CA PRO A 193 0.33 8.92 14.31
C PRO A 193 1.32 10.08 14.45
N SER A 194 2.58 9.82 14.10
CA SER A 194 3.57 10.89 13.99
C SER A 194 3.29 11.78 12.78
N MET A 195 3.45 13.09 12.97
CA MET A 195 3.35 14.06 11.89
C MET A 195 4.74 14.25 11.26
N LEU A 196 5.02 13.51 10.19
CA LEU A 196 6.28 13.61 9.47
C LEU A 196 6.26 14.82 8.54
N SER A 197 6.91 15.92 8.93
CA SER A 197 6.93 17.17 8.16
C SER A 197 8.31 17.48 7.55
N LYS A 198 8.38 17.51 6.21
CA LYS A 198 9.56 17.90 5.37
C LYS A 198 10.82 17.05 5.66
N PRO A 199 11.91 17.12 4.86
CA PRO A 199 12.76 15.94 4.56
C PRO A 199 13.28 15.27 5.82
N LEU A 200 13.49 13.95 5.79
CA LEU A 200 14.10 13.20 6.89
C LEU A 200 15.44 13.86 7.27
N ARG A 201 15.45 14.60 8.38
CA ARG A 201 16.66 15.28 8.90
C ARG A 201 17.39 14.45 9.95
N ALA A 202 16.79 13.35 10.37
CA ALA A 202 17.25 12.48 11.44
C ALA A 202 16.94 11.02 11.06
N PRO A 203 17.58 10.05 11.72
CA PRO A 203 17.18 8.65 11.66
C PRO A 203 15.69 8.50 11.93
N LEU A 204 15.04 7.56 11.24
CA LEU A 204 13.58 7.42 11.32
C LEU A 204 13.10 7.17 12.74
N GLU A 205 13.88 6.42 13.54
CA GLU A 205 13.62 6.09 14.93
C GLU A 205 13.45 7.32 15.83
N GLU A 206 14.05 8.44 15.45
CA GLU A 206 13.91 9.72 16.17
C GLU A 206 12.67 10.51 15.72
N LEU A 207 12.09 10.16 14.57
CA LEU A 207 11.02 10.89 13.91
C LEU A 207 9.64 10.23 14.07
N VAL A 208 9.61 8.93 14.34
CA VAL A 208 8.37 8.15 14.49
C VAL A 208 8.19 7.66 15.93
N GLN A 209 6.96 7.32 16.30
CA GLN A 209 6.72 6.65 17.58
C GLN A 209 7.25 5.21 17.53
N PRO A 210 7.69 4.64 18.67
CA PRO A 210 8.16 3.25 18.74
C PRO A 210 7.17 2.25 18.13
N TRP A 211 5.87 2.45 18.36
CA TRP A 211 4.85 1.57 17.81
C TRP A 211 4.70 1.64 16.28
N GLU A 212 5.03 2.78 15.67
CA GLU A 212 4.98 2.93 14.21
C GLU A 212 6.14 2.16 13.58
N LEU A 213 7.31 2.23 14.21
CA LEU A 213 8.46 1.42 13.81
C LEU A 213 8.18 -0.07 13.99
N GLU A 214 7.64 -0.49 15.14
CA GLU A 214 7.21 -1.88 15.37
C GLU A 214 6.19 -2.33 14.32
N PHE A 215 5.19 -1.50 14.01
CA PHE A 215 4.21 -1.80 12.97
C PHE A 215 4.88 -2.04 11.61
N LEU A 216 5.82 -1.19 11.22
CA LEU A 216 6.55 -1.36 9.95
C LEU A 216 7.36 -2.66 9.93
N LEU A 217 8.13 -2.94 10.99
CA LEU A 217 9.01 -4.10 11.06
C LEU A 217 8.22 -5.43 11.21
N TYR A 218 7.12 -5.44 11.97
CA TYR A 218 6.38 -6.66 12.31
C TYR A 218 5.14 -6.91 11.46
N SER A 219 4.54 -5.87 10.86
CA SER A 219 3.31 -5.99 10.07
C SER A 219 3.51 -5.72 8.58
N CYS A 220 4.59 -5.02 8.18
CA CYS A 220 4.83 -4.66 6.77
C CYS A 220 6.03 -5.38 6.13
N MET A 221 6.76 -6.21 6.87
CA MET A 221 7.86 -7.03 6.34
C MET A 221 7.44 -8.46 6.07
N GLY A 222 8.20 -9.16 5.21
CA GLY A 222 8.05 -10.60 5.01
C GLY A 222 8.25 -11.40 6.30
N ASP A 223 7.61 -12.57 6.40
CA ASP A 223 7.65 -13.41 7.60
C ASP A 223 9.09 -13.81 7.99
N ASP A 224 9.97 -14.03 7.00
CA ASP A 224 11.37 -14.37 7.19
C ASP A 224 12.19 -13.20 7.77
N VAL A 225 11.99 -11.98 7.27
CA VAL A 225 12.62 -10.76 7.77
C VAL A 225 12.13 -10.45 9.18
N ARG A 226 10.82 -10.53 9.40
CA ARG A 226 10.19 -10.30 10.70
C ARG A 226 10.80 -11.21 11.76
N ASN A 227 10.83 -12.52 11.49
CA ASN A 227 11.36 -13.50 12.44
C ASN A 227 12.84 -13.26 12.72
N ALA A 228 13.63 -12.90 11.71
CA ALA A 228 15.04 -12.57 11.89
C ALA A 228 15.25 -11.32 12.76
N ILE A 229 14.42 -10.29 12.62
CA ILE A 229 14.46 -9.08 13.47
C ILE A 229 14.08 -9.43 14.91
N THR A 230 13.02 -10.22 15.13
CA THR A 230 12.62 -10.66 16.47
C THR A 230 13.78 -11.35 17.21
N HIS A 231 14.51 -12.23 16.53
CA HIS A 231 15.65 -12.94 17.13
C HIS A 231 16.81 -12.00 17.49
N ILE A 232 17.05 -10.94 16.72
CA ILE A 232 18.07 -9.92 17.05
C ILE A 232 17.70 -9.16 18.34
N ASP A 233 16.42 -8.82 18.50
CA ASP A 233 15.93 -8.10 19.69
C ASP A 233 16.00 -8.99 20.95
N GLU A 234 15.76 -10.29 20.82
CA GLU A 234 15.89 -11.26 21.92
C GLU A 234 17.36 -11.46 22.32
N ASP A 235 18.24 -11.78 21.37
CA ASP A 235 19.67 -12.06 21.63
C ASP A 235 20.43 -10.81 22.13
N GLY A 236 20.07 -9.62 21.64
CA GLY A 236 20.66 -8.35 22.04
C GLY A 236 20.45 -7.99 23.52
N THR A 237 19.48 -8.61 24.19
CA THR A 237 19.28 -8.44 25.63
C THR A 237 20.20 -9.30 26.48
N ALA A 238 20.75 -10.39 25.94
CA ALA A 238 21.60 -11.32 26.67
C ALA A 238 23.10 -10.96 26.63
N ASP A 239 23.59 -10.29 25.58
CA ASP A 239 25.03 -10.30 25.26
C ASP A 239 25.74 -8.92 25.28
N LYS A 240 25.40 -8.06 26.25
CA LYS A 240 26.08 -6.76 26.46
C LYS A 240 27.50 -6.84 27.03
N ARG A 241 28.19 -7.99 26.98
CA ARG A 241 29.48 -8.20 27.69
C ARG A 241 30.74 -8.36 26.84
N GLY A 242 30.72 -8.28 25.51
CA GLY A 242 31.98 -8.49 24.77
C GLY A 242 32.10 -8.00 23.33
N ARG A 243 31.07 -7.41 22.73
CA ARG A 243 31.16 -6.97 21.33
C ARG A 243 31.76 -5.57 21.25
N ALA A 244 32.93 -5.46 20.60
CA ALA A 244 33.50 -4.17 20.24
C ALA A 244 32.45 -3.36 19.46
N PRO A 245 32.32 -2.04 19.71
CA PRO A 245 31.40 -1.20 18.98
C PRO A 245 31.79 -1.25 17.51
N THR A 246 30.97 -1.88 16.68
CA THR A 246 31.08 -1.71 15.24
C THR A 246 30.78 -0.24 14.97
N ASN A 247 31.67 0.48 14.29
CA ASN A 247 31.48 1.87 13.86
C ASN A 247 30.29 2.08 12.90
N ASP A 248 29.47 1.05 12.72
CA ASP A 248 28.29 1.10 11.89
C ASP A 248 27.17 1.76 12.70
N THR A 249 26.88 3.01 12.36
CA THR A 249 25.79 3.78 12.97
C THR A 249 24.41 3.33 12.48
N ARG A 250 24.36 2.33 11.59
CA ARG A 250 23.12 1.82 11.02
C ARG A 250 22.30 1.02 12.05
N PRO A 251 20.97 1.11 12.01
CA PRO A 251 20.10 0.29 12.84
C PRO A 251 20.30 -1.21 12.58
N SER A 252 20.20 -2.05 13.61
CA SER A 252 20.44 -3.51 13.49
C SER A 252 19.51 -4.20 12.48
N TYR A 253 18.25 -3.76 12.40
CA TYR A 253 17.27 -4.31 11.46
C TYR A 253 17.63 -4.01 10.00
N TYR A 254 18.43 -2.97 9.72
CA TYR A 254 18.79 -2.57 8.36
C TYR A 254 19.54 -3.68 7.63
N SER A 255 20.55 -4.26 8.28
CA SER A 255 21.35 -5.34 7.71
C SER A 255 20.48 -6.56 7.39
N THR A 256 19.52 -6.91 8.26
CA THR A 256 18.58 -8.01 8.02
C THR A 256 17.68 -7.77 6.82
N ILE A 257 17.18 -6.55 6.66
CA ILE A 257 16.36 -6.17 5.50
C ILE A 257 17.19 -6.25 4.21
N LEU A 258 18.43 -5.74 4.24
CA LEU A 258 19.33 -5.75 3.10
C LEU A 258 19.72 -7.17 2.67
N GLU A 259 20.07 -8.05 3.61
CA GLU A 259 20.40 -9.46 3.34
C GLU A 259 19.27 -10.23 2.65
N LYS A 260 18.02 -9.82 2.88
CA LYS A 260 16.80 -10.45 2.31
C LYS A 260 16.20 -9.66 1.15
N ALA A 261 16.83 -8.56 0.75
CA ALA A 261 16.37 -7.73 -0.35
C ALA A 261 16.48 -8.45 -1.71
N PRO A 262 15.62 -8.11 -2.69
CA PRO A 262 14.56 -7.09 -2.62
C PRO A 262 13.27 -7.56 -1.95
N ARG A 263 13.06 -8.87 -1.82
CA ARG A 263 11.78 -9.45 -1.37
C ARG A 263 11.39 -9.00 0.05
N SER A 264 12.37 -8.59 0.84
CA SER A 264 12.15 -8.03 2.18
C SER A 264 11.22 -6.82 2.20
N VAL A 265 11.17 -6.02 1.13
CA VAL A 265 10.37 -4.79 1.06
C VAL A 265 9.09 -4.92 0.22
N ASP A 266 8.78 -6.10 -0.35
CA ASP A 266 7.63 -6.29 -1.24
C ASP A 266 6.30 -5.92 -0.55
N LEU A 267 6.07 -6.42 0.67
CA LEU A 267 4.86 -6.12 1.44
C LEU A 267 4.81 -4.64 1.85
N LEU A 268 5.95 -4.04 2.19
CA LEU A 268 6.03 -2.62 2.52
C LEU A 268 5.63 -1.74 1.33
N LEU A 269 6.13 -2.06 0.13
CA LEU A 269 5.78 -1.37 -1.10
C LEU A 269 4.30 -1.55 -1.44
N GLU A 270 3.75 -2.74 -1.25
CA GLU A 270 2.32 -2.99 -1.42
C GLU A 270 1.48 -2.12 -0.47
N VAL A 271 1.83 -2.07 0.82
CA VAL A 271 1.16 -1.23 1.81
C VAL A 271 1.28 0.26 1.46
N ALA A 272 2.44 0.71 0.96
CA ALA A 272 2.63 2.08 0.49
C ALA A 272 1.66 2.41 -0.67
N LEU A 273 1.56 1.54 -1.67
CA LEU A 273 0.64 1.70 -2.80
C LEU A 273 -0.83 1.69 -2.37
N LEU A 274 -1.21 0.77 -1.48
CA LEU A 274 -2.56 0.71 -0.91
C LEU A 274 -2.92 1.98 -0.12
N SER A 275 -1.97 2.48 0.67
CA SER A 275 -2.15 3.71 1.46
C SER A 275 -2.29 4.95 0.58
N ASP A 276 -1.56 5.01 -0.54
CA ASP A 276 -1.71 6.09 -1.52
C ASP A 276 -3.04 5.99 -2.28
N PHE A 277 -3.43 4.78 -2.70
CA PHE A 277 -4.71 4.54 -3.38
C PHE A 277 -5.91 4.93 -2.51
N LEU A 278 -5.92 4.54 -1.23
CA LEU A 278 -6.99 4.86 -0.29
C LEU A 278 -6.84 6.23 0.38
N LEU A 279 -5.75 6.94 0.10
CA LEU A 279 -5.40 8.24 0.67
C LEU A 279 -5.34 8.23 2.21
N VAL A 280 -4.68 7.22 2.78
CA VAL A 280 -4.36 7.13 4.22
C VAL A 280 -3.06 7.87 4.49
N GLU A 281 -3.17 9.20 4.62
CA GLU A 281 -2.02 10.12 4.66
C GLU A 281 -0.92 9.72 5.68
N PRO A 282 -1.22 9.38 6.95
CA PRO A 282 -0.18 9.06 7.92
C PRO A 282 0.60 7.79 7.55
N LEU A 283 -0.09 6.77 7.05
CA LEU A 283 0.54 5.51 6.63
C LEU A 283 1.39 5.70 5.38
N ARG A 284 0.91 6.50 4.42
CA ARG A 284 1.68 6.84 3.23
C ARG A 284 2.97 7.56 3.60
N GLN A 285 2.88 8.58 4.47
CA GLN A 285 4.07 9.30 4.94
C GLN A 285 5.04 8.38 5.67
N LEU A 286 4.52 7.51 6.55
CA LEU A 286 5.31 6.57 7.34
C LEU A 286 6.04 5.55 6.45
N THR A 287 5.35 4.93 5.49
CA THR A 287 5.96 3.96 4.55
C THR A 287 6.98 4.62 3.63
N CYS A 288 6.68 5.80 3.08
CA CYS A 288 7.65 6.56 2.27
C CYS A 288 8.87 6.98 3.09
N ALA A 289 8.68 7.41 4.33
CA ALA A 289 9.77 7.76 5.23
C ALA A 289 10.66 6.56 5.57
N PHE A 290 10.06 5.38 5.77
CA PHE A 290 10.83 4.16 6.00
C PHE A 290 11.66 3.77 4.77
N ILE A 291 11.05 3.77 3.58
CA ILE A 291 11.77 3.48 2.32
C ILE A 291 12.92 4.48 2.10
N ALA A 292 12.67 5.77 2.32
CA ALA A 292 13.71 6.79 2.21
C ALA A 292 14.83 6.60 3.26
N SER A 293 14.48 6.20 4.49
CA SER A 293 15.47 5.85 5.52
C SER A 293 16.34 4.66 5.11
N LEU A 294 15.76 3.61 4.51
CA LEU A 294 16.54 2.50 3.97
C LEU A 294 17.53 2.96 2.89
N ALA A 295 17.08 3.83 1.98
CA ALA A 295 17.95 4.38 0.94
C ALA A 295 19.07 5.26 1.53
N LEU A 296 18.79 6.06 2.56
CA LEU A 296 19.80 6.90 3.21
C LEU A 296 20.84 6.09 4.01
N ASN A 297 20.45 4.92 4.52
CA ASN A 297 21.35 4.02 5.22
C ASN A 297 22.21 3.15 4.26
N ALA A 298 21.94 3.18 2.96
CA ALA A 298 22.78 2.49 1.99
C ALA A 298 24.13 3.20 1.85
N SER A 299 25.19 2.48 2.20
CA SER A 299 26.57 2.94 2.19
C SER A 299 27.20 2.90 0.78
N SER A 300 26.58 2.19 -0.15
CA SER A 300 27.05 2.04 -1.52
C SER A 300 25.88 1.97 -2.52
N GLU A 301 26.21 2.23 -3.80
CA GLU A 301 25.25 2.05 -4.90
C GLU A 301 24.81 0.58 -5.05
N GLU A 302 25.67 -0.38 -4.72
CA GLU A 302 25.34 -1.81 -4.74
C GLU A 302 24.24 -2.16 -3.73
N GLU A 303 24.32 -1.63 -2.51
CA GLU A 303 23.26 -1.82 -1.50
C GLU A 303 21.94 -1.17 -1.95
N LEU A 304 21.98 0.01 -2.59
CA LEU A 304 20.80 0.65 -3.17
C LEU A 304 20.17 -0.19 -4.29
N LEU A 305 21.00 -0.70 -5.20
CA LEU A 305 20.56 -1.58 -6.28
C LEU A 305 19.92 -2.85 -5.72
N GLN A 306 20.56 -3.47 -4.73
CA GLN A 306 20.04 -4.65 -4.04
C GLN A 306 18.68 -4.40 -3.38
N LEU A 307 18.53 -3.30 -2.64
CA LEU A 307 17.24 -2.88 -2.05
C LEU A 307 16.15 -2.67 -3.11
N SER A 308 16.53 -2.11 -4.27
CA SER A 308 15.61 -1.88 -5.39
C SER A 308 15.33 -3.12 -6.25
N GLY A 309 16.01 -4.23 -5.99
CA GLY A 309 15.90 -5.47 -6.78
C GLY A 309 16.57 -5.40 -8.15
N LEU A 310 17.50 -4.47 -8.33
CA LEU A 310 18.28 -4.30 -9.55
C LEU A 310 19.65 -4.97 -9.40
N GLN A 311 20.09 -5.69 -10.43
CA GLN A 311 21.42 -6.33 -10.44
C GLN A 311 22.53 -5.38 -10.91
N ARG A 312 22.17 -4.32 -11.63
CA ARG A 312 23.07 -3.29 -12.15
C ARG A 312 22.30 -1.99 -12.39
N PRO A 313 22.98 -0.84 -12.51
CA PRO A 313 22.34 0.36 -13.02
C PRO A 313 21.70 0.10 -14.39
N MET A 314 20.52 0.67 -14.61
CA MET A 314 19.87 0.63 -15.91
C MET A 314 20.64 1.48 -16.92
N THR A 315 20.78 0.99 -18.14
CA THR A 315 21.37 1.74 -19.25
C THR A 315 20.41 2.81 -19.76
N GLU A 316 20.91 3.86 -20.42
CA GLU A 316 20.07 4.90 -21.05
C GLU A 316 19.02 4.30 -22.00
N ASP A 317 19.40 3.28 -22.78
CA ASP A 317 18.48 2.58 -23.69
C ASP A 317 17.33 1.87 -22.94
N GLU A 318 17.58 1.39 -21.72
CA GLU A 318 16.57 0.75 -20.87
C GLU A 318 15.67 1.77 -20.17
N LEU A 319 16.17 2.98 -19.90
CA LEU A 319 15.44 4.07 -19.28
C LEU A 319 14.62 4.91 -20.29
N GLU A 320 14.92 4.83 -21.59
CA GLU A 320 14.23 5.61 -22.64
C GLU A 320 12.69 5.48 -22.61
N PRO A 321 12.08 4.30 -22.37
CA PRO A 321 10.62 4.19 -22.21
C PRO A 321 10.10 4.99 -21.01
N LEU A 322 10.83 5.00 -19.89
CA LEU A 322 10.49 5.80 -18.71
C LEU A 322 10.63 7.29 -19.00
N TYR A 323 11.67 7.71 -19.72
CA TYR A 323 11.83 9.10 -20.14
C TYR A 323 10.73 9.56 -21.10
N TYR A 324 10.21 8.67 -21.95
CA TYR A 324 9.07 9.01 -22.80
C TYR A 324 7.79 9.28 -21.96
N GLN A 325 7.56 8.47 -20.93
CA GLN A 325 6.40 8.64 -20.03
C GLN A 325 6.59 9.80 -19.03
N PHE A 326 7.82 10.00 -18.56
CA PHE A 326 8.21 10.99 -17.56
C PHE A 326 9.42 11.80 -18.04
N PRO A 327 9.24 12.73 -19.01
CA PRO A 327 10.35 13.47 -19.61
C PRO A 327 11.23 14.21 -18.59
N PHE A 328 10.68 14.65 -17.47
CA PHE A 328 11.41 15.36 -16.43
C PHE A 328 12.51 14.53 -15.76
N LEU A 329 12.50 13.20 -15.88
CA LEU A 329 13.54 12.32 -15.34
C LEU A 329 14.83 12.31 -16.17
N ARG A 330 14.81 12.85 -17.40
CA ARG A 330 16.00 12.86 -18.27
C ARG A 330 17.08 13.80 -17.68
N PRO A 331 18.33 13.34 -17.48
CA PRO A 331 19.39 14.14 -16.87
C PRO A 331 19.61 15.51 -17.55
N ASP A 332 19.44 15.55 -18.87
CA ASP A 332 19.65 16.74 -19.70
C ASP A 332 18.69 17.91 -19.41
N ASN A 333 17.58 17.66 -18.70
CA ASN A 333 16.63 18.71 -18.34
C ASN A 333 17.11 19.60 -17.19
N HIS A 334 18.09 19.16 -16.40
CA HIS A 334 18.64 19.96 -15.30
C HIS A 334 19.87 20.78 -15.68
N ALA A 335 20.41 20.63 -16.89
CA ALA A 335 21.58 21.36 -17.35
C ALA A 335 21.29 22.74 -18.00
N LYS A 336 20.05 23.27 -17.90
CA LYS A 336 19.62 24.49 -18.59
C LYS A 336 18.92 25.58 -17.76
N ASN A 337 18.97 25.50 -16.43
CA ASN A 337 18.51 26.61 -15.57
C ASN A 337 19.66 27.27 -14.83
#